data_AF-A0A9D2P9S9-F1
#
_entry.id   AF-A0A9D2P9S9-F1
#
_cell.length_a   1.000
_cell.length_b   1.000
_cell.length_c   1.000
_cell.angle_alpha   90.00
_cell.angle_beta   90.00
_cell.angle_gamma   90.00
#
_symmetry.space_group_name_H-M   'P 1'
#
loop_
_entity.id
_entity.type
_entity.pdbx_description
1 polymer ?
#
loop_
_entity_poly.entity_id
_entity_poly.type
_entity_poly.pdbx_seq_one_letter_code
_entity_poly.pdbx_strand_id
1 'polypeptide(L)'
;DLVALILGRIPGTIGEVSSVALLIGAVYMIVRKVISPRIPLIYIGTVAVFVFIFGGFDVMYTVNQIFAGGLIFGAFFMATDYVTSPITKKGQAVFGILLGLLTGIFRLWGGSPEGVSYAIILSNLCMPMIEKLTLPAAFGKEGKKA
;
A
#
# COMPACT_ATOMS: atom_id res chain seq x y z
N ASP A 1 -4.55 -16.50 -18.93
CA ASP A 1 -5.01 -16.55 -17.52
C ASP A 1 -5.33 -15.22 -16.86
N LEU A 2 -4.89 -14.06 -17.39
CA LEU A 2 -5.19 -12.75 -16.79
C LEU A 2 -6.71 -12.48 -16.61
N VAL A 3 -7.53 -12.96 -17.55
CA VAL A 3 -9.00 -12.91 -17.48
C VAL A 3 -9.57 -13.85 -16.40
N ALA A 4 -8.92 -14.97 -16.08
CA ALA A 4 -9.33 -15.88 -15.01
C ALA A 4 -8.98 -15.32 -13.62
N LEU A 5 -7.86 -14.60 -13.49
CA LEU A 5 -7.47 -13.85 -12.29
C LEU A 5 -8.48 -12.73 -12.00
N ILE A 6 -8.93 -12.01 -13.03
CA ILE A 6 -9.96 -10.97 -12.92
C ILE A 6 -11.36 -11.56 -12.65
N LEU A 7 -11.74 -12.67 -13.29
CA LEU A 7 -13.04 -13.33 -13.11
C LEU A 7 -13.13 -14.25 -11.88
N GLY A 8 -12.08 -14.34 -11.05
CA GLY A 8 -12.11 -15.18 -9.84
C GLY A 8 -12.20 -16.68 -10.13
N ARG A 9 -11.63 -17.16 -11.24
CA ARG A 9 -11.66 -18.59 -11.63
C ARG A 9 -10.34 -19.32 -11.37
N ILE A 10 -9.67 -18.97 -10.27
CA ILE A 10 -8.41 -19.55 -9.82
C ILE A 10 -8.57 -19.92 -8.33
N PRO A 11 -8.11 -21.10 -7.87
CA PRO A 11 -8.12 -21.43 -6.45
C PRO A 11 -7.16 -20.50 -5.69
N GLY A 12 -7.73 -19.63 -4.85
CA GLY A 12 -7.01 -18.68 -4.02
C GLY A 12 -7.88 -18.26 -2.83
N THR A 13 -7.37 -17.40 -1.97
CA THR A 13 -8.16 -16.88 -0.84
C THR A 13 -9.29 -15.98 -1.32
N ILE A 14 -10.36 -15.83 -0.53
CA ILE A 14 -11.58 -15.08 -0.91
C ILE A 14 -11.27 -13.66 -1.41
N GLY A 15 -10.23 -13.02 -0.87
CA GLY A 15 -9.77 -11.69 -1.28
C GLY A 15 -9.07 -11.64 -2.65
N GLU A 16 -8.44 -12.72 -3.10
CA GLU A 16 -7.81 -12.80 -4.43
C GLU A 16 -8.86 -13.10 -5.50
N VAL A 17 -9.74 -14.06 -5.20
CA VAL A 17 -10.84 -14.51 -6.05
C VAL A 17 -11.83 -13.37 -6.34
N SER A 18 -12.10 -12.50 -5.37
CA SER A 18 -13.07 -11.41 -5.49
C SER A 18 -12.44 -10.06 -5.89
N SER A 19 -11.38 -10.08 -6.70
CA SER A 19 -10.67 -8.88 -7.18
C SER A 19 -11.60 -7.82 -7.80
N VAL A 20 -12.66 -8.24 -8.51
CA VAL A 20 -13.69 -7.32 -9.05
C VAL A 20 -14.50 -6.62 -7.95
N ALA A 21 -14.90 -7.33 -6.89
CA ALA A 21 -15.62 -6.73 -5.77
C ALA A 21 -14.72 -5.76 -4.98
N LEU A 22 -13.43 -6.09 -4.82
CA LEU A 22 -12.44 -5.19 -4.23
C LEU A 22 -12.28 -3.89 -5.03
N LEU A 23 -12.21 -3.98 -6.36
CA LEU A 23 -12.12 -2.80 -7.23
C LEU A 23 -13.40 -1.94 -7.16
N ILE A 24 -14.59 -2.56 -7.15
CA ILE A 24 -15.85 -1.84 -6.96
C ILE A 24 -15.88 -1.14 -5.59
N GLY A 25 -15.46 -1.80 -4.52
CA GLY A 25 -15.35 -1.22 -3.18
C GLY A 25 -14.35 -0.06 -3.11
N ALA A 26 -13.18 -0.21 -3.73
CA ALA A 26 -12.17 0.85 -3.83
C ALA A 26 -12.71 2.09 -4.57
N VAL A 27 -13.37 1.89 -5.72
CA VAL A 27 -14.02 2.98 -6.47
C VAL A 27 -15.12 3.65 -5.64
N TYR A 28 -15.96 2.87 -4.95
CA TYR A 28 -17.00 3.41 -4.07
C TYR A 28 -16.42 4.30 -2.95
N MET A 29 -15.36 3.86 -2.29
CA MET A 29 -14.71 4.65 -1.22
C MET A 29 -14.02 5.91 -1.75
N ILE A 30 -13.43 5.88 -2.95
CA ILE A 30 -12.88 7.07 -3.61
C ILE A 30 -13.99 8.07 -3.97
N VAL A 31 -15.11 7.61 -4.52
CA VAL A 31 -16.28 8.45 -4.87
C VAL A 31 -16.88 9.11 -3.62
N ARG A 32 -17.00 8.34 -2.53
CA ARG A 32 -17.43 8.83 -1.21
C ARG A 32 -16.36 9.69 -0.50
N LYS A 33 -15.18 9.91 -1.11
CA LYS A 33 -14.00 10.64 -0.59
C LYS A 33 -13.53 10.17 0.80
N VAL A 34 -13.56 8.86 1.03
CA VAL A 34 -13.60 8.32 2.40
C VAL A 34 -12.33 8.52 3.22
N ILE A 35 -11.12 8.06 2.92
CA ILE A 35 -10.28 7.64 1.78
C ILE A 35 -9.62 8.78 0.97
N SER A 36 -8.32 9.00 1.26
CA SER A 36 -7.36 9.79 0.48
C SER A 36 -6.57 8.91 -0.49
N PRO A 37 -6.63 9.12 -1.82
CA PRO A 37 -6.03 8.21 -2.80
C PRO A 37 -4.50 8.24 -2.87
N ARG A 38 -3.81 9.15 -2.17
CA ARG A 38 -2.34 9.26 -2.20
C ARG A 38 -1.65 8.02 -1.63
N ILE A 39 -2.10 7.55 -0.47
CA ILE A 39 -1.46 6.41 0.23
C ILE A 39 -1.54 5.14 -0.63
N PRO A 40 -2.72 4.67 -1.11
CA PRO A 40 -2.80 3.47 -1.94
C PRO A 40 -2.07 3.64 -3.28
N LEU A 41 -2.10 4.82 -3.91
CA LEU A 41 -1.40 5.04 -5.19
C LEU A 41 0.12 4.97 -5.03
N ILE A 42 0.67 5.60 -3.99
CA ILE A 42 2.11 5.55 -3.70
C ILE A 42 2.52 4.14 -3.30
N TYR A 43 1.72 3.46 -2.48
CA TYR A 43 1.97 2.09 -2.03
C TYR A 43 1.96 1.06 -3.18
N ILE A 44 0.94 1.08 -4.05
CA ILE A 44 0.88 0.20 -5.22
C ILE A 44 2.03 0.52 -6.18
N GLY A 45 2.34 1.81 -6.39
CA GLY A 45 3.44 2.23 -7.25
C GLY A 45 4.82 1.77 -6.74
N THR A 46 5.07 1.85 -5.43
CA THR A 46 6.35 1.44 -4.84
C THR A 46 6.53 -0.08 -4.83
N VAL A 47 5.47 -0.86 -4.54
CA VAL A 47 5.53 -2.32 -4.69
C VAL A 47 5.70 -2.72 -6.16
N ALA A 48 4.99 -2.08 -7.09
CA ALA A 48 5.11 -2.37 -8.52
C ALA A 48 6.55 -2.16 -9.03
N VAL A 49 7.18 -1.04 -8.68
CA VAL A 49 8.58 -0.77 -9.04
C VAL A 49 9.54 -1.77 -8.39
N PHE A 50 9.32 -2.10 -7.10
CA PHE A 50 10.19 -3.04 -6.38
C PHE A 50 10.11 -4.46 -6.96
N VAL A 51 8.89 -4.97 -7.18
CA VAL A 51 8.67 -6.29 -7.77
C VAL A 51 9.12 -6.33 -9.23
N PHE A 52 9.01 -5.24 -10.00
CA PHE A 52 9.52 -5.20 -11.37
C PHE A 52 11.05 -5.32 -11.44
N ILE A 53 11.78 -4.63 -10.54
CA ILE A 53 13.25 -4.67 -10.48
C ILE A 53 13.74 -6.06 -10.03
N PHE A 54 13.16 -6.62 -8.96
CA PHE A 54 13.62 -7.89 -8.38
C PHE A 54 12.98 -9.14 -9.01
N GLY A 55 11.87 -8.99 -9.72
CA GLY A 55 11.16 -10.06 -10.45
C GLY A 55 11.68 -10.30 -11.87
N GLY A 56 12.85 -9.76 -12.23
CA GLY A 56 13.49 -10.02 -13.53
C GLY A 56 12.89 -9.26 -14.71
N PHE A 57 12.33 -8.06 -14.49
CA PHE A 57 11.73 -7.19 -15.52
C PHE A 57 10.50 -7.78 -16.25
N ASP A 58 9.90 -8.86 -15.76
CA ASP A 58 8.66 -9.39 -16.31
C ASP A 58 7.43 -8.59 -15.81
N VAL A 59 6.79 -7.89 -16.75
CA VAL A 59 5.57 -7.11 -16.51
C VAL A 59 4.40 -7.99 -16.10
N MET A 60 4.25 -9.19 -16.68
CA MET A 60 3.17 -10.12 -16.36
C MET A 60 3.36 -10.71 -14.95
N TYR A 61 4.60 -11.05 -14.57
CA TYR A 61 4.90 -11.46 -13.20
C TYR A 61 4.58 -10.34 -12.19
N THR A 62 4.97 -9.10 -12.51
CA THR A 62 4.68 -7.91 -11.68
C THR A 62 3.18 -7.67 -11.52
N VAL A 63 2.41 -7.74 -12.59
CA VAL A 63 0.95 -7.61 -12.56
C VAL A 63 0.32 -8.74 -11.74
N ASN A 64 0.71 -9.99 -11.97
CA ASN A 64 0.21 -11.12 -11.19
C ASN A 64 0.52 -10.96 -9.68
N GLN A 65 1.70 -10.48 -9.31
CA GLN A 65 2.05 -10.14 -7.91
C GLN A 65 1.20 -9.00 -7.34
N ILE A 66 0.82 -7.97 -8.11
CA ILE A 66 -0.03 -6.87 -7.62
C ILE A 66 -1.47 -7.36 -7.34
N PHE A 67 -2.00 -8.25 -8.17
CA PHE A 67 -3.36 -8.78 -8.03
C PHE A 67 -3.45 -9.98 -7.06
N ALA A 68 -2.40 -10.81 -6.94
CA ALA A 68 -2.35 -11.94 -6.00
C ALA A 68 -1.89 -11.52 -4.58
N GLY A 69 -2.18 -12.33 -3.57
CA GLY A 69 -1.71 -12.14 -2.19
C GLY A 69 -2.32 -10.93 -1.48
N GLY A 70 -3.56 -10.55 -1.79
CA GLY A 70 -4.34 -9.58 -1.01
C GLY A 70 -3.82 -8.13 -1.01
N LEU A 71 -2.87 -7.77 -1.88
CA LEU A 71 -2.25 -6.44 -1.88
C LEU A 71 -3.25 -5.32 -2.17
N ILE A 72 -4.18 -5.52 -3.10
CA ILE A 72 -5.26 -4.55 -3.40
C ILE A 72 -6.17 -4.35 -2.17
N PHE A 73 -6.51 -5.43 -1.45
CA PHE A 73 -7.28 -5.34 -0.21
C PHE A 73 -6.50 -4.57 0.87
N GLY A 74 -5.22 -4.92 1.08
CA GLY A 74 -4.34 -4.21 1.99
C GLY A 74 -4.20 -2.72 1.64
N ALA A 75 -4.01 -2.39 0.37
CA ALA A 75 -3.85 -1.03 -0.13
C ALA A 75 -5.08 -0.14 0.11
N PHE A 76 -6.28 -0.64 -0.18
CA PHE A 76 -7.51 0.18 -0.19
C PHE A 76 -8.37 0.05 1.06
N PHE A 77 -8.19 -0.97 1.91
CA PHE A 77 -9.02 -1.18 3.09
C PHE A 77 -8.24 -1.14 4.41
N MET A 78 -6.94 -1.49 4.42
CA MET A 78 -6.14 -1.53 5.67
C MET A 78 -5.11 -0.40 5.77
N ALA A 79 -4.35 -0.13 4.70
CA ALA A 79 -3.34 0.93 4.64
C ALA A 79 -3.94 2.35 4.61
N THR A 80 -5.25 2.46 4.41
CA THR A 80 -6.03 3.71 4.39
C THR A 80 -6.80 3.96 5.69
N ASP A 81 -6.49 3.23 6.78
CA ASP A 81 -7.05 3.53 8.10
C ASP A 81 -6.66 4.96 8.52
N TYR A 82 -7.66 5.69 8.99
CA TYR A 82 -7.57 7.11 9.34
C TYR A 82 -6.84 7.39 10.66
N VAL A 83 -6.76 6.41 11.54
CA VAL A 83 -6.16 6.53 12.87
C VAL A 83 -4.66 6.23 12.82
N THR A 84 -4.24 5.36 11.90
CA THR A 84 -2.82 4.95 11.76
C THR A 84 -2.07 5.57 10.59
N SER A 85 -2.73 6.41 9.78
CA SER A 85 -2.09 7.15 8.67
C SER A 85 -1.61 8.54 9.11
N PRO A 86 -0.41 8.99 8.73
CA PRO A 86 0.07 10.33 9.06
C PRO A 86 -0.77 11.42 8.36
N ILE A 87 -1.00 12.53 9.06
CA ILE A 87 -1.88 13.62 8.64
C ILE A 87 -1.18 14.52 7.60
N THR A 88 0.16 14.61 7.65
CA THR A 88 0.93 15.52 6.77
C THR A 88 1.12 14.96 5.36
N LYS A 89 1.01 15.81 4.33
CA LYS A 89 1.18 15.41 2.91
C LYS A 89 2.56 14.76 2.64
N LYS A 90 3.61 15.17 3.37
CA LYS A 90 4.95 14.59 3.27
C LYS A 90 5.04 13.25 4.00
N GLY A 91 4.46 13.15 5.20
CA GLY A 91 4.36 11.91 5.97
C GLY A 91 3.63 10.82 5.20
N GLN A 92 2.52 11.13 4.52
CA GLN A 92 1.77 10.20 3.68
C GLN A 92 2.61 9.58 2.56
N ALA A 93 3.51 10.36 1.95
CA ALA A 93 4.41 9.86 0.91
C ALA A 93 5.50 8.95 1.48
N VAL A 94 6.15 9.37 2.58
CA VAL A 94 7.17 8.55 3.27
C VAL A 94 6.58 7.24 3.78
N PHE A 95 5.39 7.28 4.36
CA PHE A 95 4.66 6.10 4.84
C PHE A 95 4.30 5.14 3.70
N GLY A 96 3.73 5.62 2.59
CA GLY A 96 3.42 4.78 1.43
C GLY A 96 4.67 4.16 0.77
N ILE A 97 5.81 4.86 0.79
CA ILE A 97 7.09 4.32 0.32
C ILE A 97 7.61 3.24 1.27
N LEU A 98 7.65 3.50 2.58
CA LEU A 98 8.10 2.53 3.59
C LEU A 98 7.26 1.25 3.56
N LEU A 99 5.93 1.41 3.54
CA LEU A 99 4.98 0.30 3.50
C LEU A 99 5.16 -0.57 2.24
N GLY A 100 5.41 0.07 1.10
CA GLY A 100 5.65 -0.64 -0.17
C GLY A 100 6.98 -1.36 -0.23
N LEU A 101 8.06 -0.74 0.28
CA LEU A 101 9.36 -1.40 0.41
C LEU A 101 9.27 -2.61 1.34
N LEU A 102 8.65 -2.48 2.53
CA LEU A 102 8.45 -3.59 3.45
C LEU A 102 7.61 -4.70 2.83
N THR A 103 6.51 -4.36 2.13
CA THR A 103 5.69 -5.36 1.43
C THR A 103 6.49 -6.08 0.34
N GLY A 104 7.27 -5.34 -0.47
CA GLY A 104 8.11 -5.92 -1.51
C GLY A 104 9.15 -6.90 -0.94
N ILE A 105 9.82 -6.52 0.16
CA ILE A 105 10.77 -7.37 0.89
C ILE A 105 10.07 -8.65 1.38
N PHE A 106 8.94 -8.54 2.08
CA PHE A 106 8.22 -9.72 2.59
C PHE A 106 7.61 -10.59 1.50
N ARG A 107 7.33 -10.08 0.30
CA ARG A 107 6.79 -10.88 -0.82
C ARG A 107 7.85 -11.56 -1.68
N LEU A 108 9.09 -11.06 -1.69
CA LEU A 108 10.19 -11.63 -2.47
C LEU A 108 11.10 -12.54 -1.63
N TRP A 109 11.28 -12.24 -0.34
CA TRP A 109 12.13 -13.01 0.58
C TRP A 109 11.38 -13.63 1.77
N GLY A 110 10.12 -13.27 2.00
CA GLY A 110 9.29 -13.90 3.03
C GLY A 110 8.58 -15.15 2.51
N GLY A 111 8.71 -16.27 3.22
CA GLY A 111 8.03 -17.53 2.88
C GLY A 111 6.54 -17.61 3.24
N SER A 112 5.92 -16.49 3.66
CA SER A 112 4.54 -16.44 4.17
C SER A 112 3.64 -15.61 3.26
N PRO A 113 2.43 -16.10 2.92
CA PRO A 113 1.46 -15.34 2.10
C PRO A 113 0.91 -14.08 2.79
N GLU A 114 1.17 -13.89 4.09
CA GLU A 114 0.71 -12.74 4.90
C GLU A 114 1.63 -11.50 4.84
N GLY A 115 2.62 -11.45 3.95
CA GLY A 115 3.65 -10.39 3.92
C GLY A 115 3.11 -8.94 3.86
N VAL A 116 1.89 -8.75 3.32
CA VAL A 116 1.16 -7.46 3.33
C VAL A 116 0.78 -7.05 4.76
N SER A 117 0.26 -7.97 5.58
CA SER A 117 -0.19 -7.70 6.95
C SER A 117 0.98 -7.31 7.86
N TYR A 118 2.12 -8.01 7.75
CA TYR A 118 3.32 -7.68 8.54
C TYR A 118 3.90 -6.32 8.15
N ALA A 119 3.89 -5.97 6.86
CA ALA A 119 4.30 -4.64 6.40
C ALA A 119 3.40 -3.53 6.97
N ILE A 120 2.09 -3.74 7.03
CA ILE A 120 1.13 -2.78 7.59
C ILE A 120 1.39 -2.57 9.08
N ILE A 121 1.52 -3.64 9.87
CA ILE A 121 1.77 -3.55 11.32
C ILE A 121 3.08 -2.80 11.60
N LEU A 122 4.17 -3.15 10.91
CA LEU A 122 5.47 -2.48 11.07
C LEU A 122 5.42 -1.00 10.64
N SER A 123 4.74 -0.69 9.55
CA SER A 123 4.60 0.70 9.08
C SER A 123 3.79 1.55 10.05
N ASN A 124 2.70 0.99 10.62
CA ASN A 124 1.90 1.64 11.65
C ASN A 124 2.71 1.91 12.94
N LEU A 125 3.60 0.99 13.34
CA LEU A 125 4.55 1.23 14.45
C LEU A 125 5.54 2.36 14.15
N CYS A 126 5.98 2.50 12.89
CA CYS A 126 6.85 3.58 12.45
C CYS A 126 6.11 4.93 12.24
N MET A 127 4.79 4.93 12.07
CA MET A 127 4.01 6.16 11.81
C MET A 127 4.27 7.28 12.83
N PRO A 128 4.20 7.09 14.17
CA PRO A 128 4.44 8.18 15.12
C PRO A 128 5.86 8.77 15.05
N MET A 129 6.84 8.04 14.51
CA MET A 129 8.18 8.57 14.24
C MET A 129 8.19 9.39 12.94
N ILE A 130 7.55 8.90 11.88
CA ILE A 130 7.40 9.61 10.59
C ILE A 130 6.63 10.92 10.80
N GLU A 131 5.56 10.91 11.60
CA GLU A 131 4.78 12.10 11.90
C GLU A 131 5.58 13.10 12.74
N LYS A 132 6.28 12.67 13.79
CA LYS A 132 7.22 13.56 14.53
C LYS A 132 8.27 14.22 13.65
N LEU A 133 8.73 13.54 12.59
CA LEU A 133 9.72 14.07 11.65
C LEU A 133 9.11 14.95 10.55
N THR A 134 7.82 14.80 10.23
CA THR A 134 7.13 15.53 9.15
C THR A 134 6.12 16.57 9.61
N LEU A 135 5.82 16.62 10.91
CA LEU A 135 5.07 17.71 11.54
C LEU A 135 5.76 19.04 11.20
N PRO A 136 5.04 20.03 10.62
CA PRO A 136 5.61 21.36 10.42
C PRO A 136 5.99 21.95 11.78
N ALA A 137 7.08 22.72 11.82
CA ALA A 137 7.50 23.43 13.02
C ALA A 137 6.30 24.23 13.58
N ALA A 138 6.01 24.05 14.87
CA ALA A 138 4.81 24.58 15.50
C ALA A 138 4.58 26.06 15.15
N PHE A 139 3.37 26.38 14.69
CA PHE A 139 2.91 27.76 14.51
C PHE A 139 3.15 28.52 15.83
N GLY A 140 4.05 29.50 15.81
CA GLY A 140 4.57 30.17 17.01
C GLY A 140 6.10 30.15 17.14
N LYS A 141 6.83 29.30 16.40
CA LYS A 141 8.28 29.51 16.20
C LYS A 141 8.52 30.41 14.99
N GLU A 142 8.86 31.67 15.27
CA GLU A 142 9.39 32.59 14.26
C GLU A 142 10.58 31.96 13.52
N GLY A 143 10.66 32.26 12.22
CA GLY A 143 11.59 31.58 11.33
C GLY A 143 13.05 31.87 11.66
N LYS A 144 13.83 30.82 11.91
CA LYS A 144 15.28 30.92 11.68
C LYS A 144 15.55 30.86 10.17
N LYS A 145 15.68 32.04 9.57
CA LYS A 145 16.60 32.24 8.45
C LYS A 145 18.02 32.05 8.98
N ALA A 146 18.75 31.09 8.41
CA ALA A 146 20.20 31.02 8.32
C ALA A 146 20.52 30.02 7.20
#